data_AF-A0A538MLZ2-F1
#
_entry.id   AF-A0A538MLZ2-F1
#
_cell.length_a   1.000
_cell.length_b   1.000
_cell.length_c   1.000
_cell.angle_alpha   90.00
_cell.angle_beta   90.00
_cell.angle_gamma   90.00
#
_symmetry.space_group_name_H-M   'P 1'
#
loop_
_entity.id
_entity.type
_entity.pdbx_description
1 polymer ?
#
loop_
_entity_poly.entity_id
_entity_poly.type
_entity_poly.pdbx_seq_one_letter_code
_entity_poly.pdbx_strand_id
1 'polypeptide(L)'
;MTPTAAIDFGTLCRQLDALIKSPPAPDEKTRARFERTLTDGYAQAHSLEAEQLRIERRISKIAAEMSARNRELKADELAELSLRLSRASVDLRHLRGLLASARRRVSAAA
;
A
#
# COMPACT_ATOMS: atom_id res chain seq x y z
N MET A 1 24.27 -7.78 -6.02
CA MET A 1 23.15 -6.83 -6.23
C MET A 1 22.49 -6.62 -4.89
N THR A 2 22.67 -5.46 -4.27
CA THR A 2 22.01 -5.13 -3.01
C THR A 2 20.50 -5.11 -3.26
N PRO A 3 19.67 -5.74 -2.42
CA PRO A 3 18.23 -5.53 -2.51
C PRO A 3 18.02 -4.02 -2.32
N THR A 4 17.44 -3.36 -3.33
CA THR A 4 16.81 -2.05 -3.15
C THR A 4 15.93 -2.21 -1.93
N ALA A 5 16.37 -1.70 -0.77
CA ALA A 5 15.57 -1.74 0.44
C ALA A 5 14.24 -1.10 0.06
N ALA A 6 13.17 -1.91 0.07
CA ALA A 6 11.83 -1.42 -0.22
C ALA A 6 11.63 -0.20 0.68
N ILE A 7 11.39 0.96 0.07
CA ILE A 7 11.19 2.20 0.82
C ILE A 7 10.08 1.92 1.82
N ASP A 8 10.33 2.19 3.10
CA ASP A 8 9.33 2.05 4.15
C ASP A 8 8.03 2.79 3.76
N PHE A 9 6.88 2.20 4.07
CA PHE A 9 5.56 2.72 3.64
C PHE A 9 5.34 4.17 4.10
N GLY A 10 5.70 4.51 5.34
CA GLY A 10 5.57 5.87 5.85
C GLY A 10 6.51 6.85 5.15
N THR A 11 7.71 6.39 4.79
CA THR A 11 8.65 7.18 4.00
C THR A 11 8.15 7.43 2.58
N LEU A 12 7.59 6.41 1.91
CA LEU A 12 6.99 6.53 0.59
C LEU A 12 5.81 7.52 0.61
N CYS A 13 4.92 7.43 1.59
CA CYS A 13 3.78 8.34 1.72
C CYS A 13 4.23 9.80 1.90
N ARG A 14 5.24 10.04 2.76
CA ARG A 14 5.82 11.38 2.93
C ARG A 14 6.48 11.90 1.66
N GLN A 15 7.15 11.05 0.89
CA GLN A 15 7.74 11.45 -0.38
C GLN A 15 6.65 11.84 -1.39
N LEU A 16 5.58 11.05 -1.52
CA LEU A 16 4.45 11.39 -2.40
C LEU A 16 3.77 12.69 -1.99
N ASP A 17 3.54 12.92 -0.70
CA ASP A 17 2.96 14.16 -0.18
C ASP A 17 3.86 15.38 -0.45
N ALA A 18 5.17 15.25 -0.22
CA ALA A 18 6.13 16.30 -0.54
C ALA A 18 6.14 16.63 -2.05
N LEU A 19 6.03 15.60 -2.89
CA LEU A 19 5.95 15.75 -4.35
C LEU A 19 4.66 16.48 -4.77
N ILE A 20 3.53 16.20 -4.12
CA ILE A 20 2.25 16.90 -4.35
C ILE A 20 2.36 18.39 -3.99
N LYS A 21 3.12 18.74 -2.95
CA LYS A 21 3.23 20.12 -2.42
C LYS A 21 4.32 20.98 -3.04
N SER A 22 5.34 20.36 -3.64
CA SER A 22 6.48 21.07 -4.24
C SER A 22 6.05 21.98 -5.41
N PRO A 23 6.89 22.87 -5.96
CA PRO A 23 6.66 23.49 -7.27
C PRO A 23 6.90 22.50 -8.44
N PRO A 24 6.47 22.79 -9.68
CA PRO A 24 6.74 21.92 -10.84
C PRO A 24 8.23 21.60 -10.95
N ALA A 25 8.58 20.38 -11.37
CA ALA A 25 9.96 19.95 -11.47
C ALA A 25 10.72 20.85 -12.46
N PRO A 26 11.74 21.61 -12.00
CA PRO A 26 12.41 22.59 -12.85
C PRO A 26 13.44 21.95 -13.79
N ASP A 27 13.79 20.68 -13.56
CA ASP A 27 14.85 19.97 -14.26
C ASP A 27 14.57 18.46 -14.40
N GLU A 28 15.27 17.83 -15.33
CA GLU A 28 15.11 16.42 -15.69
C GLU A 28 15.40 15.45 -14.53
N LYS A 29 16.34 15.79 -13.63
CA LYS A 29 16.66 14.95 -12.48
C LYS A 29 15.53 14.95 -11.46
N THR A 30 14.90 16.11 -11.24
CA THR A 30 13.71 16.23 -10.39
C THR A 30 12.53 15.45 -10.98
N ARG A 31 12.36 15.49 -12.31
CA ARG A 31 11.34 14.69 -13.02
C ARG A 31 11.59 13.19 -12.89
N ALA A 32 12.79 12.71 -13.15
CA ALA A 32 13.15 11.30 -13.02
C ALA A 32 12.94 10.77 -11.59
N ARG A 33 13.25 11.59 -10.57
CA ARG A 33 12.96 11.26 -9.18
C ARG A 33 11.45 11.12 -8.94
N PHE A 34 10.65 12.01 -9.51
CA PHE A 34 9.18 11.97 -9.42
C PHE A 34 8.62 10.66 -10.00
N GLU A 35 9.04 10.31 -11.22
CA GLU A 35 8.61 9.09 -11.92
C GLU A 35 9.00 7.83 -11.15
N ARG A 36 10.21 7.80 -10.58
CA ARG A 36 10.65 6.70 -9.71
C ARG A 36 9.78 6.58 -8.46
N THR A 37 9.50 7.68 -7.74
CA THR A 37 8.63 7.64 -6.55
C THR A 37 7.20 7.20 -6.89
N LEU A 38 6.66 7.61 -8.05
CA LEU A 38 5.36 7.10 -8.52
C LEU A 38 5.41 5.59 -8.78
N THR A 39 6.47 5.11 -9.43
CA THR A 39 6.67 3.68 -9.74
C THR A 39 6.74 2.85 -8.46
N ASP A 40 7.54 3.29 -7.48
CA ASP A 40 7.63 2.66 -6.15
C ASP A 40 6.26 2.68 -5.46
N GLY A 41 5.50 3.77 -5.60
CA GLY A 41 4.14 3.90 -5.09
C GLY A 41 3.14 2.91 -5.69
N TYR A 42 3.14 2.71 -7.01
CA TYR A 42 2.29 1.72 -7.66
C TYR A 42 2.69 0.28 -7.28
N ALA A 43 3.98 -0.01 -7.20
CA ALA A 43 4.47 -1.32 -6.76
C ALA A 43 4.02 -1.64 -5.32
N GLN A 44 4.05 -0.66 -4.43
CA GLN A 44 3.56 -0.80 -3.06
C GLN A 44 2.04 -1.00 -3.01
N ALA A 45 1.27 -0.29 -3.85
CA ALA A 45 -0.18 -0.48 -3.93
C ALA A 45 -0.54 -1.91 -4.35
N HIS A 46 0.14 -2.46 -5.37
CA HIS A 46 -0.04 -3.86 -5.78
C HIS A 46 0.35 -4.86 -4.70
N SER A 47 1.38 -4.54 -3.92
CA SER A 47 1.80 -5.40 -2.79
C SER A 47 0.72 -5.46 -1.70
N LEU A 48 0.09 -4.33 -1.38
CA LEU A 48 -1.03 -4.25 -0.42
C LEU A 48 -2.28 -4.98 -0.93
N GLU A 49 -2.63 -4.81 -2.22
CA GLU A 49 -3.73 -5.56 -2.85
C GLU A 49 -3.50 -7.08 -2.75
N ALA A 50 -2.27 -7.53 -3.04
CA ALA A 50 -1.92 -8.94 -2.92
C ALA A 50 -1.96 -9.43 -1.46
N GLU A 51 -1.58 -8.60 -0.48
CA GLU A 51 -1.72 -8.92 0.94
C GLU A 51 -3.20 -9.08 1.34
N GLN A 52 -4.08 -8.16 0.95
CA GLN A 52 -5.51 -8.26 1.20
C GLN A 52 -6.07 -9.59 0.69
N LEU A 53 -5.78 -9.95 -0.56
CA LEU A 53 -6.25 -11.21 -1.16
C LEU A 53 -5.74 -12.45 -0.41
N ARG A 54 -4.49 -12.43 0.09
CA ARG A 54 -3.96 -13.54 0.89
C ARG A 54 -4.68 -13.65 2.24
N ILE A 55 -4.95 -12.52 2.89
CA ILE A 55 -5.66 -12.49 4.18
C ILE A 55 -7.10 -12.97 4.01
N GLU A 56 -7.82 -12.47 3.01
CA GLU A 56 -9.19 -12.89 2.71
C GLU A 56 -9.29 -14.40 2.47
N ARG A 57 -8.35 -14.96 1.69
CA ARG A 57 -8.26 -16.42 1.47
C ARG A 57 -8.01 -17.18 2.77
N ARG A 58 -7.16 -16.66 3.66
CA ARG A 58 -6.88 -17.28 4.96
C ARG A 58 -8.09 -17.24 5.87
N ILE A 59 -8.80 -16.11 5.95
CA ILE A 59 -10.05 -15.96 6.70
C ILE A 59 -11.08 -17.00 6.23
N SER A 60 -11.31 -17.08 4.92
CA SER A 60 -12.26 -18.05 4.34
C SER A 60 -11.89 -19.50 4.68
N LYS A 61 -10.59 -19.83 4.65
CA LYS A 61 -10.10 -21.17 5.03
C LYS A 61 -10.36 -21.48 6.50
N ILE A 62 -10.03 -20.55 7.41
CA ILE A 62 -10.24 -20.75 8.85
C ILE A 62 -11.73 -20.93 9.17
N ALA A 63 -12.57 -20.09 8.55
CA ALA A 63 -14.02 -20.16 8.70
C ALA A 63 -14.59 -21.51 8.25
N ALA A 64 -14.12 -22.05 7.12
CA ALA A 64 -14.55 -23.36 6.61
C ALA A 64 -14.14 -24.53 7.50
N GLU A 65 -12.98 -24.43 8.16
CA GLU A 65 -12.44 -25.48 9.02
C GLU A 65 -12.84 -25.30 10.51
N MET A 66 -13.74 -24.36 10.82
CA MET A 66 -14.13 -24.03 12.19
C MET A 66 -15.05 -25.10 12.78
N SER A 67 -14.78 -25.51 14.02
CA SER A 67 -15.53 -26.52 14.75
C SER A 67 -15.67 -26.14 16.22
N ALA A 68 -16.55 -26.80 16.97
CA ALA A 68 -16.70 -26.54 18.41
C ALA A 68 -15.40 -26.75 19.21
N ARG A 69 -14.54 -27.68 18.78
CA ARG A 69 -13.29 -28.04 19.47
C ARG A 69 -12.15 -27.02 19.30
N ASN A 70 -12.21 -26.17 18.28
CA ASN A 70 -11.15 -25.21 17.96
C ASN A 70 -11.69 -23.78 17.79
N ARG A 71 -12.90 -23.51 18.29
CA ARG A 71 -13.64 -22.26 18.07
C ARG A 71 -12.89 -21.05 18.63
N GLU A 72 -12.41 -21.12 19.87
CA GLU A 72 -11.73 -19.99 20.54
C GLU A 72 -10.42 -19.64 19.82
N LEU A 73 -9.55 -20.63 19.62
CA LEU A 73 -8.28 -20.45 18.89
C LEU A 73 -8.48 -19.85 17.49
N LYS A 74 -9.51 -20.31 16.76
CA LYS A 74 -9.82 -19.79 15.43
C LYS A 74 -10.47 -18.41 15.45
N ALA A 75 -11.22 -18.08 16.50
CA ALA A 75 -11.79 -16.76 16.68
C ALA A 75 -10.67 -15.72 16.88
N ASP A 76 -9.65 -16.04 17.67
CA ASP A 76 -8.48 -15.16 17.86
C ASP A 76 -7.70 -14.97 16.56
N GLU A 77 -7.43 -16.04 15.81
CA GLU A 77 -6.75 -15.95 14.51
C GLU A 77 -7.57 -15.11 13.50
N LEU A 78 -8.90 -15.29 13.47
CA LEU A 78 -9.78 -14.48 12.64
C LEU A 78 -9.74 -13.00 13.03
N ALA A 79 -9.75 -12.69 14.34
CA ALA A 79 -9.68 -11.31 14.82
C ALA A 79 -8.37 -10.62 14.42
N GLU A 80 -7.24 -11.33 14.53
CA GLU A 80 -5.93 -10.81 14.09
C GLU A 80 -5.91 -10.55 12.57
N LEU A 81 -6.41 -11.50 11.78
CA LEU A 81 -6.48 -11.36 10.32
C LEU A 81 -7.42 -10.23 9.89
N SER A 82 -8.57 -10.07 10.55
CA SER A 82 -9.47 -8.95 10.31
C SER A 82 -8.80 -7.61 10.62
N LEU A 83 -8.02 -7.53 11.70
CA LEU A 83 -7.27 -6.32 12.04
C LEU A 83 -6.19 -6.01 10.98
N ARG A 84 -5.43 -7.01 10.53
CA ARG A 84 -4.46 -6.84 9.43
C ARG A 84 -5.13 -6.42 8.13
N LEU A 85 -6.26 -7.04 7.75
CA LEU A 85 -7.02 -6.68 6.56
C LEU A 85 -7.49 -5.22 6.61
N SER A 86 -8.00 -4.80 7.77
CA SER A 86 -8.46 -3.43 7.99
C SER A 86 -7.30 -2.43 7.81
N ARG A 87 -6.13 -2.70 8.40
CA ARG A 87 -4.93 -1.88 8.23
C ARG A 87 -4.47 -1.79 6.78
N ALA A 88 -4.30 -2.93 6.11
CA ALA A 88 -3.91 -2.95 4.69
C ALA A 88 -4.91 -2.19 3.80
N SER A 89 -6.19 -2.23 4.14
CA SER A 89 -7.24 -1.49 3.43
C SER A 89 -7.17 0.02 3.64
N VAL A 90 -6.84 0.47 4.86
CA VAL A 90 -6.60 1.89 5.17
C VAL A 90 -5.38 2.39 4.41
N ASP A 91 -4.28 1.65 4.50
CA ASP A 91 -3.00 2.00 3.86
C ASP A 91 -3.13 2.06 2.34
N LEU A 92 -3.79 1.09 1.72
CA LEU A 92 -4.02 1.07 0.27
C LEU A 92 -4.88 2.26 -0.17
N ARG A 93 -5.93 2.59 0.59
CA ARG A 93 -6.82 3.72 0.27
C ARG A 93 -6.08 5.05 0.38
N HIS A 94 -5.26 5.21 1.42
CA HIS A 94 -4.41 6.37 1.60
C HIS A 94 -3.42 6.53 0.44
N LEU A 95 -2.68 5.46 0.13
CA LEU A 95 -1.67 5.45 -0.93
C LEU A 95 -2.28 5.76 -2.31
N ARG A 96 -3.43 5.15 -2.65
CA ARG A 96 -4.15 5.45 -3.89
C ARG A 96 -4.59 6.92 -3.98
N GLY A 97 -4.99 7.52 -2.86
CA GLY A 97 -5.33 8.94 -2.79
C GLY A 97 -4.13 9.86 -3.07
N LEU A 98 -2.97 9.53 -2.51
CA LEU A 98 -1.72 10.23 -2.79
C LEU A 98 -1.30 10.08 -4.26
N LEU A 99 -1.30 8.86 -4.79
CA LEU A 99 -0.96 8.58 -6.20
C LEU A 99 -1.87 9.32 -7.18
N ALA A 100 -3.18 9.33 -6.94
CA ALA A 100 -4.13 10.06 -7.78
C ALA A 100 -3.85 11.57 -7.77
N SER A 101 -3.53 12.13 -6.61
CA SER A 101 -3.22 13.55 -6.46
C SER A 101 -1.88 13.92 -7.12
N ALA A 102 -0.85 13.09 -6.94
CA ALA A 102 0.44 13.26 -7.59
C ALA A 102 0.32 13.16 -9.12
N ARG A 103 -0.49 12.22 -9.64
CA ARG A 103 -0.74 12.07 -11.08
C ARG A 103 -1.48 13.26 -11.70
N ARG A 104 -2.54 13.75 -11.05
CA ARG A 104 -3.28 14.95 -11.52
C ARG A 104 -2.36 16.14 -11.68
N ARG A 105 -1.45 16.32 -10.72
CA ARG A 105 -0.45 17.38 -10.75
C ARG A 105 0.49 17.26 -11.95
N VAL A 106 0.98 16.05 -12.26
CA VAL A 106 1.84 15.82 -13.44
C VAL A 106 1.07 16.14 -14.72
N SER A 107 -0.17 15.69 -14.84
CA SER A 107 -1.00 15.96 -16.02
C SER A 107 -1.35 17.45 -16.21
N ALA A 108 -1.37 18.25 -15.14
CA ALA A 108 -1.60 19.69 -15.22
C ALA A 108 -0.34 20.50 -15.55
N ALA A 109 0.84 19.90 -15.42
CA ALA A 109 2.13 20.53 -15.69
C ALA A 109 2.73 20.15 -17.06
N ALA A 110 2.05 19.26 -17.80
CA ALA A 110 2.40 18.83 -19.15
C ALA A 110 1.57 19.60 -20.18
#